data_AF-A0A9X0UCH8-F1
#
_entry.id   AF-A0A9X0UCH8-F1
#
_cell.length_a   1.000
_cell.length_b   1.000
_cell.length_c   1.000
_cell.angle_alpha   90.00
_cell.angle_beta   90.00
_cell.angle_gamma   90.00
#
_symmetry.space_group_name_H-M   'P 1'
#
loop_
_entity.id
_entity.type
_entity.pdbx_description
1 polymer ?
#
loop_
_entity_poly.entity_id
_entity_poly.type
_entity_poly.pdbx_seq_one_letter_code
_entity_poly.pdbx_strand_id
1 'polypeptide(L)'
;MGPLNLKDEALIADARTLAGLLGASTTDAVRRAVQEKLARERGGRDAEKRRKSAAVLAAAADFRGVGGEVLANAELGGMPYDPETGLPR
;
A
#
# COMPACT_ATOMS: atom_id res chain seq x y z
N MET A 1 25.80 7.95 18.53
CA MET A 1 24.69 8.38 17.66
C MET A 1 25.22 9.45 16.72
N GLY A 2 25.26 9.15 15.42
CA GLY A 2 25.81 10.08 14.43
C GLY A 2 24.82 11.22 14.11
N PRO A 3 25.30 12.44 13.81
CA PRO A 3 24.43 13.54 13.41
C PRO A 3 23.68 13.19 12.12
N LEU A 4 22.41 13.60 12.05
CA LEU A 4 21.65 13.59 10.79
C LEU A 4 22.38 14.51 9.82
N ASN A 5 22.96 13.95 8.76
CA ASN A 5 23.70 14.73 7.75
C ASN A 5 22.70 15.38 6.78
N LEU A 6 21.92 16.33 7.28
CA LEU A 6 21.02 17.16 6.47
C LEU A 6 21.88 18.20 5.77
N LYS A 7 22.03 18.10 4.44
CA LYS A 7 22.79 19.07 3.64
C LYS A 7 21.94 20.27 3.19
N ASP A 8 20.68 20.31 3.59
CA ASP A 8 19.71 21.33 3.22
C ASP A 8 19.53 22.31 4.39
N GLU A 9 19.89 23.57 4.16
CA GLU A 9 19.83 24.64 5.15
C GLU A 9 18.39 24.97 5.57
N ALA A 10 17.42 24.91 4.64
CA ALA A 10 16.02 25.18 4.95
C ALA A 10 15.47 24.09 5.88
N LEU A 11 15.80 22.83 5.59
CA LEU A 11 15.39 21.70 6.43
C LEU A 11 16.02 21.77 7.83
N ILE A 12 17.26 22.26 7.95
CA ILE A 12 17.89 22.50 9.25
C ILE A 12 17.16 23.61 10.01
N ALA A 13 16.78 24.71 9.34
CA ALA A 13 16.06 25.81 9.96
C ALA A 13 14.67 25.38 10.46
N ASP A 14 13.94 24.61 9.65
CA ASP A 14 12.64 24.04 10.02
C ASP A 14 12.77 23.06 11.20
N ALA A 15 13.77 22.19 11.17
CA ALA A 15 14.03 21.25 12.26
C ALA A 15 14.36 21.96 13.58
N ARG A 16 15.13 23.06 13.55
CA ARG A 16 15.42 23.88 14.73
C ARG A 16 14.19 24.60 15.24
N THR A 17 13.37 25.14 14.35
CA THR A 17 12.11 25.80 14.69
C THR A 17 11.17 24.81 15.38
N LEU A 18 11.01 23.62 14.79
CA LEU A 18 10.21 22.54 15.38
C LEU A 18 10.74 22.12 16.75
N ALA A 19 12.05 22.04 16.91
CA ALA A 19 12.68 21.74 18.20
C ALA A 19 12.35 22.78 19.27
N GLY A 20 12.42 24.06 18.91
CA GLY A 20 12.02 25.18 19.78
C GLY A 20 10.56 25.10 20.20
N LEU A 21 9.65 24.82 19.26
CA LEU A 21 8.22 24.67 19.55
C LEU A 21 7.92 23.48 20.48
N LEU A 22 8.67 22.39 20.34
CA LEU A 22 8.47 21.17 21.12
C LEU A 22 9.26 21.15 22.44
N GLY A 23 10.12 22.14 22.69
CA GLY A 23 11.04 22.14 23.84
C GLY A 23 11.96 20.92 23.86
N ALA A 24 12.38 20.43 22.70
CA ALA A 24 13.14 19.19 22.54
C ALA A 24 14.45 19.41 21.76
N SER A 25 15.31 18.40 21.69
CA SER A 25 16.46 18.43 20.80
C SER A 25 16.02 18.39 19.33
N THR A 26 16.80 19.00 18.41
CA THR A 26 16.52 18.95 16.97
C THR A 26 16.35 17.52 16.46
N THR A 27 17.18 16.60 16.94
CA THR A 27 17.11 15.18 16.58
C THR A 27 15.80 14.54 17.06
N ASP A 28 15.35 14.84 18.28
CA ASP A 28 14.11 14.29 18.82
C ASP A 28 12.87 14.88 18.15
N ALA A 29 12.91 16.17 17.83
CA ALA A 29 11.84 16.84 17.09
C ALA A 29 11.65 16.20 15.70
N VAL A 30 12.74 16.00 14.95
CA VAL A 30 12.71 15.32 13.66
C VAL A 30 12.25 13.87 13.80
N ARG A 31 12.75 13.14 14.81
CA ARG A 31 12.32 11.76 15.08
C ARG A 31 10.82 11.67 15.31
N ARG A 32 10.26 12.55 16.15
CA ARG A 32 8.82 12.59 16.46
C ARG A 32 7.99 12.92 15.21
N ALA A 33 8.39 13.93 14.44
CA ALA A 33 7.70 14.29 13.20
C ALA A 33 7.69 13.15 12.18
N VAL A 34 8.81 12.45 12.00
CA VAL A 34 8.91 11.28 11.11
C VAL A 34 8.03 10.15 11.59
N GLN A 35 8.07 9.82 12.89
CA GLN A 35 7.23 8.76 13.47
C GLN A 35 5.74 9.07 13.31
N GLU A 36 5.34 10.31 13.57
CA GLU A 36 3.97 10.76 13.42
C GLU A 36 3.49 10.68 11.96
N LYS A 37 4.30 11.17 11.01
CA LYS A 37 3.99 11.06 9.59
C LYS A 37 3.88 9.60 9.16
N LEU A 38 4.82 8.75 9.55
CA LEU A 38 4.75 7.31 9.25
C LEU A 38 3.51 6.63 9.85
N ALA A 39 3.12 6.99 11.07
CA ALA A 39 1.92 6.47 11.71
C ALA A 39 0.65 6.89 10.95
N ARG A 40 0.55 8.16 10.55
CA ARG A 40 -0.55 8.68 9.72
C ARG A 40 -0.61 7.99 8.36
N GLU A 41 0.52 7.84 7.69
CA GLU A 41 0.60 7.18 6.37
C GLU A 41 0.26 5.69 6.43
N ARG A 42 0.68 4.99 7.50
CA ARG A 42 0.31 3.58 7.72
C ARG A 42 -1.18 3.43 8.00
N GLY A 43 -1.73 4.25 8.89
CA GLY A 43 -3.17 4.25 9.19
C GLY A 43 -4.04 4.58 7.96
N GLY A 44 -3.61 5.54 7.13
CA GLY A 44 -4.27 5.89 5.88
C GLY A 44 -4.22 4.76 4.84
N ARG A 45 -3.06 4.13 4.67
CA ARG A 45 -2.90 2.99 3.74
C ARG A 45 -3.70 1.76 4.17
N ASP A 46 -3.80 1.49 5.47
CA ASP A 46 -4.62 0.38 5.97
C ASP A 46 -6.12 0.65 5.76
N ALA A 47 -6.57 1.89 5.94
CA ALA A 47 -7.96 2.27 5.65
C ALA A 47 -8.28 2.14 4.16
N GLU A 48 -7.38 2.57 3.28
CA GLU A 48 -7.56 2.45 1.83
C GLU A 48 -7.47 0.98 1.36
N LYS A 49 -6.56 0.20 1.91
CA LYS A 49 -6.44 -1.23 1.63
C LYS A 49 -7.69 -2.00 2.07
N ARG A 50 -8.26 -1.67 3.23
CA ARG A 50 -9.54 -2.24 3.71
C ARG A 50 -10.71 -1.86 2.80
N ARG A 51 -10.77 -0.60 2.32
CA ARG A 51 -11.80 -0.16 1.36
C ARG A 51 -11.68 -0.90 0.02
N LYS A 52 -10.46 -1.04 -0.52
CA LYS A 52 -10.20 -1.78 -1.76
C LYS A 52 -10.52 -3.27 -1.61
N SER A 53 -10.14 -3.91 -0.49
CA SER A 53 -10.48 -5.31 -0.24
C SER A 53 -11.98 -5.52 -0.06
N ALA A 54 -12.68 -4.59 0.60
CA ALA A 54 -14.14 -4.66 0.73
C ALA A 54 -14.85 -4.51 -0.63
N ALA A 55 -14.36 -3.61 -1.51
CA ALA A 55 -14.89 -3.46 -2.85
C ALA A 55 -14.70 -4.71 -3.72
N VAL A 56 -13.53 -5.37 -3.64
CA VAL A 56 -13.25 -6.63 -4.34
C VAL A 56 -14.13 -7.76 -3.80
N LEU A 57 -14.29 -7.87 -2.49
CA LEU A 57 -15.16 -8.86 -1.86
C LEU A 57 -16.64 -8.67 -2.21
N ALA A 58 -17.11 -7.43 -2.27
CA ALA A 58 -18.47 -7.10 -2.71
C ALA A 58 -18.69 -7.49 -4.18
N ALA A 59 -17.78 -7.10 -5.07
CA ALA A 59 -17.85 -7.50 -6.48
C ALA A 59 -17.79 -9.02 -6.68
N ALA A 60 -17.01 -9.74 -5.86
CA ALA A 60 -16.95 -11.19 -5.88
C ALA A 60 -18.18 -11.89 -5.25
N ALA A 61 -18.93 -11.20 -4.40
CA ALA A 61 -20.21 -11.67 -3.88
C ALA A 61 -21.32 -11.49 -4.93
N ASP A 62 -21.33 -10.34 -5.61
CA ASP A 62 -22.24 -10.07 -6.73
C ASP A 62 -22.02 -11.08 -7.87
N PHE A 63 -20.77 -11.37 -8.22
CA PHE A 63 -20.42 -12.38 -9.24
C PHE A 63 -20.89 -13.79 -8.87
N ARG A 64 -20.91 -14.15 -7.58
CA ARG A 64 -21.43 -15.44 -7.10
C ARG A 64 -22.97 -15.52 -7.10
N GLY A 65 -23.66 -14.39 -7.13
CA GLY A 65 -25.12 -14.32 -7.24
C GLY A 65 -25.63 -14.39 -8.68
N VAL A 66 -24.78 -14.12 -9.68
CA VAL A 66 -25.09 -14.30 -11.10
C VAL A 66 -24.80 -15.75 -11.48
N GLY A 67 -25.68 -16.66 -11.07
CA GLY A 67 -25.56 -18.11 -11.25
C GLY A 67 -25.59 -18.55 -12.71
N GLY A 68 -24.47 -18.43 -13.41
CA GLY A 68 -24.11 -19.36 -14.48
C GLY A 68 -23.45 -20.59 -13.86
N GLU A 69 -23.75 -21.78 -14.37
CA GLU A 69 -23.02 -23.00 -13.99
C GLU A 69 -21.51 -22.74 -14.09
N VAL A 70 -20.82 -22.82 -12.95
CA VAL A 70 -19.36 -22.80 -12.93
C VAL A 70 -18.94 -24.13 -13.50
N LEU A 71 -18.65 -24.15 -14.81
CA LEU A 71 -18.13 -25.33 -15.47
C LEU A 71 -16.88 -25.79 -14.72
N ALA A 72 -16.87 -27.04 -14.29
CA ALA A 72 -15.68 -27.61 -13.67
C ALA A 72 -14.52 -27.57 -14.68
N ASN A 73 -13.28 -27.47 -14.21
CA ASN A 73 -12.10 -27.42 -15.09
C ASN A 73 -11.99 -28.65 -16.02
N ALA A 74 -12.68 -29.75 -15.67
CA ALA A 74 -12.82 -30.94 -16.49
C ALA A 74 -13.85 -30.81 -17.65
N GLU A 75 -14.80 -29.89 -17.54
CA GLU A 75 -15.83 -29.56 -18.55
C GLU A 75 -15.35 -28.49 -19.54
N LEU A 76 -14.31 -27.73 -19.19
CA LEU A 76 -13.55 -26.83 -20.07
C LEU A 76 -12.57 -27.60 -20.99
N GLY A 77 -13.05 -28.70 -21.56
CA GLY A 77 -12.25 -29.65 -22.32
C GLY A 77 -11.36 -29.00 -23.39
N GLY A 78 -10.05 -29.22 -23.25
CA GLY A 78 -9.03 -28.87 -24.23
C GLY A 78 -8.28 -27.61 -23.86
N MET A 79 -6.96 -27.75 -23.61
CA MET A 79 -6.09 -26.58 -23.53
C MET A 79 -6.36 -25.68 -24.74
N PRO A 80 -6.58 -24.37 -24.56
CA PRO A 80 -6.93 -23.47 -25.66
C PRO A 80 -5.82 -23.36 -26.70
N TYR A 81 -4.64 -23.90 -26.40
CA TYR A 81 -3.45 -23.89 -27.23
C TYR A 81 -3.00 -25.32 -27.52
N ASP A 82 -2.59 -25.54 -28.77
CA ASP A 82 -1.87 -26.74 -29.18
C ASP A 82 -0.51 -26.79 -28.42
N PRO A 83 -0.22 -27.88 -27.68
CA PRO A 83 1.01 -27.97 -26.89
C PRO A 83 2.30 -28.06 -27.74
N GLU A 84 2.23 -28.44 -29.02
CA GLU A 84 3.42 -28.50 -29.87
C GLU A 84 3.74 -27.16 -30.54
N THR A 85 2.70 -26.40 -30.89
CA THR A 85 2.86 -25.13 -31.63
C THR A 85 2.64 -23.89 -30.77
N GLY A 86 2.01 -24.03 -29.60
CA GLY A 86 1.64 -22.92 -28.71
C GLY A 86 0.55 -22.01 -29.28
N LEU A 87 -0.07 -22.38 -30.40
CA LEU A 87 -1.08 -21.58 -31.08
C LEU A 87 -2.50 -21.97 -30.65
N PRO A 88 -3.46 -21.02 -30.67
CA PRO A 88 -4.84 -21.35 -30.37
C PRO A 88 -5.37 -22.36 -31.39
N ARG A 89 -6.12 -23.36 -30.92
CA ARG A 89 -6.79 -24.33 -31.81
C ARG A 89 -7.87 -23.68 -32.67
#